data_AF-A0A3M2V2V1-F1
#
_entry.id   AF-A0A3M2V2V1-F1
#
_cell.length_a   1.000
_cell.length_b   1.000
_cell.length_c   1.000
_cell.angle_alpha   90.00
_cell.angle_beta   90.00
_cell.angle_gamma   90.00
#
_symmetry.space_group_name_H-M   'P 1'
#
loop_
_entity.id
_entity.type
_entity.pdbx_description
1 polymer ?
#
loop_
_entity_poly.entity_id
_entity_poly.type
_entity_poly.pdbx_seq_one_letter_code
_entity_poly.pdbx_strand_id
1 'polypeptide(L)'
;ADGSLVWVRAMWQPVLDEQGKLVTLQCYGSDITQTVETAAENSAFIQALLRSTAVIEFDLSGHVLTANDQFLRGMGYNLAQIKGKHHSLFCDPAETSLAPYREFWAMLNRGEFVAGRFKRIDSSGREVWLEATYNPVHDAQGKLYKIVKF
;
A
#
# COMPACT_ATOMS: atom_id res chain seq x y z
N ALA A 1 -22.63 -15.85 30.12
CA ALA A 1 -21.73 -15.53 28.99
C ALA A 1 -22.31 -16.21 27.76
N ASP A 2 -22.46 -15.50 26.66
CA ASP A 2 -23.09 -15.95 25.41
C ASP A 2 -22.18 -16.83 24.53
N GLY A 3 -20.93 -17.06 24.96
CA GLY A 3 -19.95 -17.89 24.27
C GLY A 3 -19.18 -17.14 23.17
N SER A 4 -19.37 -15.83 23.03
CA SER A 4 -18.59 -15.01 22.12
C SER A 4 -17.11 -14.96 22.52
N LEU A 5 -16.23 -15.04 21.52
CA LEU A 5 -14.80 -14.83 21.71
C LEU A 5 -14.54 -13.33 21.84
N VAL A 6 -13.70 -12.96 22.80
CA VAL A 6 -13.25 -11.57 22.97
C VAL A 6 -11.73 -11.50 22.94
N TRP A 7 -11.22 -10.45 22.31
CA TRP A 7 -9.81 -10.09 22.38
C TRP A 7 -9.61 -9.09 23.50
N VAL A 8 -8.75 -9.43 24.45
CA VAL A 8 -8.43 -8.56 25.59
C VAL A 8 -6.98 -8.16 25.54
N ARG A 9 -6.71 -6.85 25.56
CA ARG A 9 -5.37 -6.34 25.89
C ARG A 9 -5.25 -6.29 27.40
N ALA A 10 -4.36 -7.10 27.95
CA ALA A 10 -4.11 -7.15 29.38
C ALA A 10 -2.71 -6.60 29.72
N MET A 11 -2.63 -5.77 30.76
CA MET A 11 -1.39 -5.36 31.39
C MET A 11 -1.34 -5.93 32.80
N TRP A 12 -0.25 -6.62 33.12
CA TRP A 12 -0.02 -7.23 34.42
C TRP A 12 1.05 -6.45 35.16
N GLN A 13 0.76 -5.99 36.37
CA GLN A 13 1.67 -5.24 37.22
C GLN A 13 1.90 -5.96 38.55
N PRO A 14 3.15 -6.28 38.92
CA PRO A 14 3.47 -6.76 40.25
C PRO A 14 3.38 -5.63 41.27
N VAL A 15 2.70 -5.90 42.38
CA VAL A 15 2.69 -5.06 43.57
C VAL A 15 3.66 -5.69 44.57
N LEU A 16 4.71 -4.96 44.89
CA LEU A 16 5.76 -5.39 45.82
C LEU A 16 5.55 -4.70 47.18
N ASP A 17 6.00 -5.33 48.26
CA ASP A 17 6.10 -4.68 49.57
C ASP A 17 7.36 -3.81 49.70
N GLU A 18 7.53 -3.15 50.85
CA GLU A 18 8.70 -2.30 51.14
C GLU A 18 10.04 -3.05 51.12
N GLN A 19 10.02 -4.39 51.22
CA GLN A 19 11.20 -5.26 51.15
C GLN A 19 11.45 -5.78 49.74
N GLY A 20 10.67 -5.34 48.75
CA GLY A 20 10.76 -5.76 47.35
C GLY A 20 10.20 -7.16 47.08
N LYS A 21 9.48 -7.76 48.04
CA LYS A 21 8.86 -9.08 47.87
C LYS A 21 7.49 -8.92 47.19
N LEU A 22 7.20 -9.80 46.25
CA LEU A 22 5.91 -9.82 45.55
C LEU A 22 4.77 -10.10 46.52
N VAL A 23 3.80 -9.18 46.55
CA VAL A 23 2.57 -9.29 47.34
C VAL A 23 1.42 -9.79 46.47
N THR A 24 1.20 -9.15 45.31
CA THR A 24 0.12 -9.53 44.39
C THR A 24 0.44 -9.15 42.94
N LEU A 25 -0.30 -9.73 41.99
CA LEU A 25 -0.30 -9.33 40.59
C LEU A 25 -1.66 -8.69 40.28
N GLN A 26 -1.64 -7.43 39.86
CA GLN A 26 -2.82 -6.74 39.37
C GLN A 26 -2.88 -6.85 37.85
N CYS A 27 -4.07 -7.06 37.30
CA CYS A 27 -4.31 -7.14 35.87
C CYS A 27 -5.34 -6.09 35.46
N TYR A 28 -5.00 -5.28 34.45
CA TYR A 28 -5.91 -4.34 33.82
C TYR A 28 -6.18 -4.81 32.40
N GLY A 29 -7.43 -5.10 32.09
CA GLY A 29 -7.89 -5.55 30.78
C GLY A 29 -8.69 -4.47 30.06
N SER A 30 -8.49 -4.31 28.77
CA SER A 30 -9.39 -3.58 27.88
C SER A 30 -9.83 -4.51 26.75
N ASP A 31 -11.14 -4.54 26.49
CA ASP A 31 -11.68 -5.22 25.32
C ASP A 31 -11.23 -4.49 24.05
N ILE A 32 -10.60 -5.24 23.15
CA ILE A 32 -10.11 -4.76 21.86
C ILE A 32 -10.70 -5.57 20.69
N THR A 33 -11.76 -6.36 20.94
CA THR A 33 -12.39 -7.26 19.96
C THR A 33 -12.72 -6.52 18.68
N GLN A 34 -13.44 -5.40 18.79
CA GLN A 34 -13.81 -4.58 17.63
C GLN A 34 -12.58 -4.09 16.84
N THR A 35 -11.53 -3.66 17.53
CA THR A 35 -10.29 -3.19 16.87
C THR A 35 -9.61 -4.32 16.09
N VAL A 36 -9.54 -5.51 16.68
CA VAL A 36 -8.92 -6.68 16.04
C VAL A 36 -9.75 -7.16 14.85
N GLU A 37 -11.07 -7.26 15.01
CA GLU A 37 -11.98 -7.72 13.97
C GLU A 37 -12.00 -6.76 12.78
N THR A 38 -12.12 -5.45 13.01
CA THR A 38 -12.06 -4.44 11.93
C THR A 38 -10.71 -4.48 11.21
N ALA A 39 -9.60 -4.65 11.93
CA ALA A 39 -8.29 -4.76 11.30
C ALA A 39 -8.17 -6.04 10.44
N ALA A 40 -8.71 -7.16 10.92
CA ALA A 40 -8.73 -8.43 10.19
C ALA A 40 -9.61 -8.35 8.94
N GLU A 41 -10.80 -7.75 9.04
CA GLU A 41 -11.72 -7.55 7.92
C GLU A 41 -11.10 -6.64 6.84
N ASN A 42 -10.54 -5.49 7.24
CA ASN A 42 -9.86 -4.58 6.33
C ASN A 42 -8.69 -5.27 5.61
N SER A 43 -7.88 -6.05 6.35
CA SER A 43 -6.80 -6.83 5.76
C SER A 43 -7.31 -7.86 4.77
N ALA A 44 -8.37 -8.60 5.11
CA ALA A 44 -8.96 -9.61 4.22
C ALA A 44 -9.51 -8.98 2.93
N PHE A 45 -10.18 -7.84 3.05
CA PHE A 45 -10.73 -7.10 1.92
C PHE A 45 -9.62 -6.58 0.99
N ILE A 46 -8.58 -5.96 1.54
CA ILE A 46 -7.42 -5.49 0.76
C ILE A 46 -6.75 -6.67 0.04
N GLN A 47 -6.55 -7.79 0.73
CA GLN A 47 -5.95 -8.98 0.11
C GLN A 47 -6.82 -9.53 -1.02
N ALA A 48 -8.15 -9.48 -0.90
CA ALA A 48 -9.05 -9.89 -1.97
C ALA A 48 -8.91 -8.99 -3.20
N LEU A 49 -8.84 -7.66 -3.02
CA LEU A 49 -8.60 -6.71 -4.11
C LEU A 49 -7.24 -6.92 -4.79
N LEU A 50 -6.16 -7.06 -4.00
CA LEU A 50 -4.81 -7.26 -4.53
C LEU A 50 -4.65 -8.57 -5.31
N ARG A 51 -5.52 -9.56 -5.09
CA ARG A 51 -5.53 -10.82 -5.84
C ARG A 51 -6.15 -10.68 -7.22
N SER A 52 -7.01 -9.70 -7.47
CA SER A 52 -7.69 -9.52 -8.76
C SER A 52 -7.24 -8.29 -9.55
N THR A 53 -6.52 -7.36 -8.93
CA THR A 53 -6.12 -6.09 -9.54
C THR A 53 -4.59 -5.97 -9.68
N ALA A 54 -4.11 -5.39 -10.78
CA ALA A 54 -2.69 -5.11 -10.99
C ALA A 54 -2.30 -3.81 -10.27
N VAL A 55 -1.42 -3.90 -9.27
CA VAL A 55 -1.04 -2.74 -8.44
C VAL A 55 0.45 -2.47 -8.52
N ILE A 56 0.81 -1.20 -8.70
CA ILE A 56 2.18 -0.70 -8.64
C ILE A 56 2.22 0.63 -7.88
N GLU A 57 3.25 0.81 -7.07
CA GLU A 57 3.47 2.00 -6.26
C GLU A 57 4.70 2.76 -6.73
N PHE A 58 4.60 4.08 -6.74
CA PHE A 58 5.68 4.99 -7.09
C PHE A 58 5.93 6.00 -5.98
N ASP A 59 7.18 6.42 -5.84
CA ASP A 59 7.50 7.65 -5.12
C ASP A 59 7.03 8.90 -5.90
N LEU A 60 7.16 10.07 -5.28
CA LEU A 60 6.76 11.35 -5.86
C LEU A 60 7.59 11.77 -7.08
N SER A 61 8.76 11.17 -7.26
CA SER A 61 9.62 11.34 -8.43
C SER A 61 9.36 10.29 -9.52
N GLY A 62 8.37 9.42 -9.33
CA GLY A 62 7.97 8.41 -10.31
C GLY A 62 8.81 7.14 -10.32
N HIS A 63 9.61 6.86 -9.28
CA HIS A 63 10.35 5.60 -9.17
C HIS A 63 9.52 4.52 -8.49
N VAL A 64 9.61 3.30 -8.99
CA VAL A 64 8.87 2.15 -8.46
C VAL A 64 9.35 1.83 -7.04
N LEU A 65 8.42 1.83 -6.09
CA LEU A 65 8.63 1.35 -4.73
C LEU A 65 8.40 -0.16 -4.65
N THR A 66 7.27 -0.61 -5.19
CA THR A 66 6.86 -2.02 -5.22
C THR A 66 5.78 -2.25 -6.29
N ALA A 67 5.53 -3.51 -6.63
CA ALA A 67 4.42 -3.93 -7.47
C ALA A 67 3.94 -5.32 -7.03
N ASN A 68 2.65 -5.61 -7.17
CA ASN A 68 2.10 -6.93 -6.87
C ASN A 68 2.29 -7.91 -8.02
N ASP A 69 2.06 -9.19 -7.75
CA ASP A 69 2.25 -10.25 -8.74
C ASP A 69 1.38 -10.09 -9.98
N GLN A 70 0.18 -9.49 -9.86
CA GLN A 70 -0.69 -9.27 -11.00
C GLN A 70 -0.11 -8.26 -11.98
N PHE A 71 0.44 -7.16 -11.48
CA PHE A 71 1.17 -6.21 -12.32
C PHE A 71 2.41 -6.83 -12.95
N LEU A 72 3.21 -7.53 -12.13
CA LEU A 72 4.45 -8.18 -12.57
C LEU A 72 4.19 -9.20 -13.69
N ARG A 73 3.20 -10.08 -13.52
CA ARG A 73 2.79 -11.04 -14.56
C ARG A 73 2.25 -10.34 -15.80
N GLY A 74 1.38 -9.34 -15.63
CA GLY A 74 0.79 -8.61 -16.76
C GLY A 74 1.83 -7.87 -17.61
N MET A 75 2.89 -7.37 -16.98
CA MET A 75 3.97 -6.63 -17.65
C MET A 75 5.21 -7.48 -17.96
N GLY A 76 5.23 -8.77 -17.57
CA GLY A 76 6.34 -9.67 -17.80
C GLY A 76 7.63 -9.36 -17.01
N TYR A 77 7.55 -8.57 -15.95
CA TYR A 77 8.71 -8.21 -15.12
C TYR A 77 8.74 -9.00 -13.82
N ASN A 78 9.91 -9.08 -13.18
CA ASN A 78 10.03 -9.33 -11.75
C ASN A 78 10.34 -8.03 -10.99
N LEU A 79 10.11 -8.03 -9.67
CA LEU A 79 10.29 -6.83 -8.85
C LEU A 79 11.72 -6.29 -8.88
N ALA A 80 12.74 -7.16 -8.91
CA ALA A 80 14.14 -6.75 -8.91
C ALA A 80 14.54 -5.98 -10.18
N GLN A 81 13.86 -6.23 -11.31
CA GLN A 81 14.09 -5.50 -12.56
C GLN A 81 13.54 -4.07 -12.53
N ILE A 82 12.43 -3.85 -11.80
CA ILE A 82 11.68 -2.60 -11.87
C ILE A 82 11.85 -1.71 -10.62
N LYS A 83 12.17 -2.28 -9.46
CA LYS A 83 12.29 -1.51 -8.21
C LYS A 83 13.37 -0.43 -8.33
N GLY A 84 13.02 0.80 -7.96
CA GLY A 84 13.87 1.98 -8.11
C GLY A 84 14.03 2.47 -9.55
N LYS A 85 13.45 1.81 -10.56
CA LYS A 85 13.39 2.33 -11.92
C LYS A 85 12.26 3.34 -12.04
N HIS A 86 12.45 4.31 -12.91
CA HIS A 86 11.44 5.33 -13.17
C HIS A 86 10.31 4.76 -14.04
N HIS A 87 9.07 5.24 -13.84
CA HIS A 87 7.87 4.85 -14.57
C HIS A 87 8.03 4.88 -16.09
N SER A 88 8.90 5.75 -16.62
CA SER A 88 9.25 5.83 -18.04
C SER A 88 9.75 4.51 -18.64
N LEU A 89 10.24 3.57 -17.82
CA LEU A 89 10.59 2.22 -18.24
C LEU A 89 9.44 1.50 -18.97
N PHE A 90 8.20 1.78 -18.56
CA PHE A 90 7.01 1.14 -19.12
C PHE A 90 6.38 1.92 -20.28
N CYS A 91 6.92 3.08 -20.65
CA CYS A 91 6.33 3.99 -21.63
C CYS A 91 7.06 3.93 -22.96
N ASP A 92 6.40 4.41 -24.02
CA ASP A 92 7.08 4.71 -25.28
C ASP A 92 8.08 5.88 -25.04
N PRO A 93 9.36 5.73 -25.38
CA PRO A 93 10.35 6.80 -25.21
C PRO A 93 9.92 8.12 -25.86
N ALA A 94 9.19 8.07 -26.98
CA ALA A 94 8.68 9.24 -27.67
C ALA A 94 7.67 10.03 -26.82
N GLU A 95 6.88 9.37 -25.96
CA GLU A 95 5.93 10.03 -25.07
C GLU A 95 6.62 10.70 -23.88
N THR A 96 7.64 10.04 -23.32
CA THR A 96 8.28 10.47 -22.05
C THR A 96 9.07 11.76 -22.17
N SER A 97 9.48 12.14 -23.37
CA SER A 97 10.20 13.40 -23.63
C SER A 97 9.27 14.62 -23.70
N LEU A 98 7.97 14.40 -23.89
CA LEU A 98 7.00 15.45 -24.16
C LEU A 98 6.55 16.17 -22.87
N ALA A 99 6.06 17.40 -23.03
CA ALA A 99 5.50 18.18 -21.93
C ALA A 99 4.33 17.50 -21.18
N PRO A 100 3.40 16.79 -21.85
CA PRO A 100 2.29 16.10 -21.17
C PRO A 100 2.76 15.05 -20.16
N TYR A 101 3.89 14.37 -20.40
CA TYR A 101 4.43 13.41 -19.44
C TYR A 101 4.90 14.08 -18.14
N ARG A 102 5.50 15.27 -18.24
CA ARG A 102 5.90 16.06 -17.07
C ARG A 102 4.68 16.61 -16.32
N GLU A 103 3.69 17.12 -17.05
CA GLU A 103 2.45 17.62 -16.44
C GLU A 103 1.68 16.50 -15.73
N PHE A 104 1.66 15.30 -16.30
CA PHE A 104 1.06 14.12 -15.66
C PHE A 104 1.62 13.89 -14.25
N TRP A 105 2.95 13.90 -14.08
CA TRP A 105 3.56 13.76 -12.75
C TRP A 105 3.35 15.00 -11.87
N ALA A 106 3.27 16.20 -12.45
CA ALA A 106 2.95 17.41 -11.70
C ALA A 106 1.52 17.35 -11.12
N MET A 107 0.53 16.91 -11.89
CA MET A 107 -0.86 16.69 -11.43
C MET A 107 -0.91 15.73 -10.26
N LEU A 108 -0.26 14.57 -10.38
CA LEU A 108 -0.22 13.57 -9.30
C LEU A 108 0.40 14.14 -8.02
N ASN A 109 1.46 14.94 -8.15
CA ASN A 109 2.12 15.60 -7.03
C ASN A 109 1.30 16.76 -6.41
N ARG A 110 0.26 17.24 -7.09
CA ARG A 110 -0.73 18.17 -6.53
C ARG A 110 -1.88 17.44 -5.80
N GLY A 111 -1.87 16.10 -5.78
CA GLY A 111 -2.92 15.30 -5.19
C GLY A 111 -4.08 15.00 -6.14
N GLU A 112 -3.95 15.32 -7.42
CA GLU A 112 -4.96 15.02 -8.44
C GLU A 112 -4.82 13.58 -8.95
N PHE A 113 -5.91 12.81 -8.98
CA PHE A 113 -5.89 11.47 -9.57
C PHE A 113 -6.02 11.54 -11.10
N VAL A 114 -5.49 10.54 -11.79
CA VAL A 114 -5.61 10.41 -13.25
C VAL A 114 -6.13 9.03 -13.61
N ALA A 115 -7.22 8.97 -14.38
CA ALA A 115 -7.83 7.74 -14.87
C ALA A 115 -7.81 7.69 -16.40
N GLY A 116 -7.61 6.52 -16.98
CA GLY A 116 -7.67 6.36 -18.43
C GLY A 116 -7.13 5.03 -18.92
N ARG A 117 -6.98 4.93 -20.24
CA ARG A 117 -6.32 3.82 -20.91
C ARG A 117 -4.94 4.24 -21.39
N PHE A 118 -3.94 3.45 -21.04
CA PHE A 118 -2.54 3.77 -21.24
C PHE A 118 -1.87 2.66 -22.05
N LYS A 119 -1.26 3.04 -23.17
CA LYS A 119 -0.31 2.17 -23.87
C LYS A 119 0.96 2.06 -23.03
N ARG A 120 1.42 0.83 -22.80
CA ARG A 120 2.66 0.52 -22.09
C ARG A 120 3.45 -0.54 -22.84
N ILE A 121 4.73 -0.66 -22.51
CA ILE A 121 5.65 -1.62 -23.09
C ILE A 121 6.06 -2.63 -22.01
N ASP A 122 5.84 -3.91 -22.29
CA ASP A 122 6.19 -5.01 -21.39
C ASP A 122 7.71 -5.33 -21.45
N SER A 123 8.18 -6.26 -20.63
CA SER A 123 9.59 -6.64 -20.58
C SER A 123 10.15 -7.25 -21.87
N SER A 124 9.29 -7.69 -22.78
CA SER A 124 9.63 -8.23 -24.10
C SER A 124 9.53 -7.21 -25.23
N GLY A 125 9.17 -5.95 -24.91
CA GLY A 125 9.00 -4.89 -25.90
C GLY A 125 7.64 -4.87 -26.57
N ARG A 126 6.65 -5.64 -26.09
CA ARG A 126 5.30 -5.68 -26.67
C ARG A 126 4.42 -4.60 -26.08
N GLU A 127 3.49 -4.10 -26.89
CA GLU A 127 2.47 -3.16 -26.43
C GLU A 127 1.42 -3.85 -25.56
N VAL A 128 1.10 -3.23 -24.43
CA VAL A 128 0.05 -3.63 -23.50
C VAL A 128 -0.81 -2.41 -23.21
N TRP A 129 -2.13 -2.56 -23.36
CA TRP A 129 -3.10 -1.51 -23.03
C TRP A 129 -3.66 -1.76 -21.63
N LEU A 130 -3.49 -0.79 -20.74
CA LEU A 130 -3.95 -0.86 -19.35
C LEU A 130 -4.99 0.22 -19.10
N GLU A 131 -6.19 -0.19 -18.72
CA GLU A 131 -7.15 0.71 -18.06
C GLU A 131 -6.75 0.81 -16.59
N ALA A 132 -6.46 2.03 -16.12
CA ALA A 132 -5.84 2.22 -14.82
C ALA A 132 -6.20 3.57 -14.20
N THR A 133 -6.03 3.64 -12.88
CA THR A 133 -6.13 4.90 -12.11
C THR A 133 -4.87 5.13 -11.29
N TYR A 134 -4.25 6.30 -11.42
CA TYR A 134 -3.13 6.75 -10.61
C TYR A 134 -3.67 7.61 -9.47
N ASN A 135 -3.48 7.16 -8.24
CA ASN A 135 -4.10 7.71 -7.04
C ASN A 135 -3.02 8.20 -6.06
N PRO A 136 -2.95 9.51 -5.80
CA PRO A 136 -2.10 10.08 -4.75
C PRO A 136 -2.52 9.59 -3.35
N VAL A 137 -1.56 9.14 -2.55
CA VAL A 137 -1.80 8.60 -1.21
C VAL A 137 -1.16 9.49 -0.15
N HIS A 138 -1.97 9.87 0.83
CA HIS A 138 -1.58 10.76 1.92
C HIS A 138 -1.35 9.96 3.21
N ASP A 139 -0.41 10.41 4.03
CA ASP A 139 -0.17 9.85 5.36
C ASP A 139 -1.22 10.35 6.39
N ALA A 140 -1.07 9.93 7.64
CA ALA A 140 -1.99 10.31 8.72
C ALA A 140 -1.96 11.83 9.03
N GLN A 141 -0.96 12.56 8.55
CA GLN A 141 -0.86 14.02 8.67
C GLN A 141 -1.39 14.74 7.42
N GLY A 142 -1.92 14.01 6.43
CA GLY A 142 -2.41 14.56 5.17
C GLY A 142 -1.30 14.92 4.19
N LYS A 143 -0.06 14.49 4.42
CA LYS A 143 1.06 14.73 3.49
C LYS A 143 1.08 13.65 2.42
N LEU A 144 1.10 14.08 1.16
CA LEU A 144 1.28 13.20 0.01
C LEU A 144 2.67 12.54 0.09
N TYR A 145 2.72 11.21 0.03
CA TYR A 145 3.98 10.46 0.17
C TYR A 145 4.23 9.41 -0.92
N LYS A 146 3.19 8.97 -1.63
CA LYS A 146 3.34 8.03 -2.76
C LYS A 146 2.17 8.13 -3.74
N ILE A 147 2.35 7.56 -4.92
CA ILE A 147 1.29 7.36 -5.92
C ILE A 147 1.05 5.85 -6.06
N VAL A 148 -0.21 5.42 -6.02
CA VAL A 148 -0.60 4.02 -6.25
C VAL A 148 -1.41 3.94 -7.54
N LYS A 149 -1.00 3.04 -8.42
CA LYS A 149 -1.74 2.70 -9.63
C LYS A 149 -2.48 1.39 -9.44
N PHE A 150 -3.79 1.38 -9.70
CA PHE A 150 -4.65 0.19 -9.76
C PHE A 150 -5.03 -0.15 -11.19
#